data_AF-A0A183EH90-F1
#
_entry.id   AF-A0A183EH90-F1
#
_cell.length_a   1.000
_cell.length_b   1.000
_cell.length_c   1.000
_cell.angle_alpha   90.00
_cell.angle_beta   90.00
_cell.angle_gamma   90.00
#
_symmetry.space_group_name_H-M   'P 1'
#
loop_
_entity.id
_entity.type
_entity.pdbx_description
1 polymer ?
#
loop_
_entity_poly.entity_id
_entity_poly.type
_entity_poly.pdbx_seq_one_letter_code
_entity_poly.pdbx_strand_id
1 'polypeptide(L)'
;MLKSVSVENECLTGKHDCDPNAICRDNEQSFTCECAQGYTDRSPNRLNRPGRVCIQLIDECATGRHTCSAQAECRDLEEGYTCECKDGFIDRSPNLLTQPGRVCGTPDSACRDPRLNNCSRNAICYDEPKGYRCECAHGYVDRSPDGTQRGHVCEPPAPATPPPRTCHPCQDPLLNDCHPAGTCRATGAKTYTCECLQGYVDRSPDSKNKPGRICILTEPICLDASQNDCHPAAICSETKTGDKYTCRCRDGYIDQSPDLVNRPGRICVEQVNECLDRSLNDCDPLAVCQDLPDGYTCRCPVNTEDQSPNRNRPGRKCFQQVNECRNPSLNNCSRFADCIDKAEGYECRCREGYHDGNPRHPGTTCNYIINECESSNLNDCDRYAECIDLEGGYECRCKEPYRDES
;
A
#
# COMPACT_ATOMS: atom_id res chain seq x y z
N MET A 1 -22.60 -20.44 -49.38
CA MET A 1 -23.29 -19.14 -49.28
C MET A 1 -22.46 -18.21 -48.42
N LEU A 2 -21.78 -17.23 -49.02
CA LEU A 2 -21.16 -16.14 -48.28
C LEU A 2 -22.30 -15.20 -47.88
N LYS A 3 -22.66 -15.19 -46.59
CA LYS A 3 -23.58 -14.16 -46.08
C LYS A 3 -22.84 -12.83 -46.15
N SER A 4 -23.29 -11.95 -47.03
CA SER A 4 -22.95 -10.54 -47.02
C SER A 4 -23.29 -9.98 -45.63
N VAL A 5 -22.28 -9.64 -44.85
CA VAL A 5 -22.46 -8.83 -43.64
C VAL A 5 -22.56 -7.41 -44.15
N SER A 6 -23.77 -6.87 -44.21
CA SER A 6 -23.98 -5.44 -44.40
C SER A 6 -23.40 -4.73 -43.17
N VAL A 7 -22.29 -4.02 -43.36
CA VAL A 7 -21.77 -3.08 -42.36
C VAL A 7 -22.84 -2.00 -42.21
N GLU A 8 -23.59 -2.08 -41.11
CA GLU A 8 -24.61 -1.08 -40.77
C GLU A 8 -23.89 0.18 -40.30
N ASN A 9 -24.24 1.33 -40.87
CA ASN A 9 -23.67 2.60 -40.41
C ASN A 9 -24.48 3.12 -39.22
N GLU A 10 -23.95 2.97 -38.00
CA GLU A 10 -24.68 3.35 -36.79
C GLU A 10 -24.91 4.87 -36.70
N CYS A 11 -24.01 5.67 -37.27
CA CYS A 11 -24.12 7.13 -37.29
C CYS A 11 -25.29 7.64 -38.17
N LEU A 12 -25.56 6.98 -39.30
CA LEU A 12 -26.68 7.32 -40.18
C LEU A 12 -28.01 6.74 -39.70
N THR A 13 -27.97 5.60 -39.01
CA THR A 13 -29.16 4.94 -38.47
C THR A 13 -29.57 5.46 -37.10
N GLY A 14 -28.73 6.25 -36.43
CA GLY A 14 -28.94 6.74 -35.07
C GLY A 14 -28.81 5.66 -33.99
N LYS A 15 -28.23 4.50 -34.33
CA LYS A 15 -28.00 3.37 -33.41
C LYS A 15 -26.67 3.51 -32.65
N HIS A 16 -26.39 4.71 -32.16
CA HIS A 16 -25.19 5.01 -31.38
C HIS A 16 -25.55 5.68 -30.06
N ASP A 17 -24.61 5.67 -29.13
CA ASP A 17 -24.74 6.28 -27.80
C ASP A 17 -23.76 7.45 -27.59
N CYS A 18 -23.23 8.04 -28.67
CA CYS A 18 -22.47 9.30 -28.60
C CYS A 18 -23.23 10.40 -27.84
N ASP A 19 -22.51 11.23 -27.10
CA ASP A 19 -23.05 12.46 -26.50
C ASP A 19 -23.63 13.37 -27.61
N PRO A 20 -24.70 14.15 -27.35
CA PRO A 20 -25.23 15.11 -28.33
C PRO A 20 -24.20 16.13 -28.83
N ASN A 21 -23.16 16.43 -28.05
CA ASN A 21 -22.05 17.30 -28.44
C ASN A 21 -20.84 16.53 -28.99
N ALA A 22 -20.99 15.25 -29.29
CA ALA A 22 -19.96 14.43 -29.93
C ALA A 22 -20.25 14.17 -31.41
N ILE A 23 -19.17 14.07 -32.18
CA ILE A 23 -19.16 13.68 -33.58
C ILE A 23 -19.06 12.15 -33.65
N CYS A 24 -20.07 11.52 -34.24
CA CYS A 24 -20.08 10.07 -34.52
C CYS A 24 -19.26 9.77 -35.78
N ARG A 25 -18.38 8.78 -35.70
CA ARG A 25 -17.58 8.26 -36.81
C ARG A 25 -17.75 6.75 -36.93
N ASP A 26 -18.34 6.34 -38.05
CA ASP A 26 -18.57 4.94 -38.43
C ASP A 26 -17.24 4.24 -38.78
N ASN A 27 -17.12 2.95 -38.46
CA ASN A 27 -15.95 2.13 -38.79
C ASN A 27 -16.32 0.68 -39.14
N GLU A 28 -15.37 -0.11 -39.64
CA GLU A 28 -15.64 -1.47 -40.11
C GLU A 28 -16.11 -2.45 -39.02
N GLN A 29 -15.90 -2.12 -37.74
CA GLN A 29 -16.27 -2.98 -36.60
C GLN A 29 -17.52 -2.51 -35.87
N SER A 30 -17.79 -1.19 -35.82
CA SER A 30 -18.99 -0.50 -35.29
C SER A 30 -18.82 1.02 -35.47
N PHE A 31 -18.94 1.84 -34.41
CA PHE A 31 -18.75 3.29 -34.44
C PHE A 31 -17.86 3.81 -33.30
N THR A 32 -17.34 5.03 -33.47
CA THR A 32 -16.54 5.78 -32.49
C THR A 32 -17.16 7.17 -32.29
N CYS A 33 -16.97 7.77 -31.12
CA CYS A 33 -17.46 9.12 -30.84
C CYS A 33 -16.32 10.00 -30.35
N GLU A 34 -16.31 11.26 -30.77
CA GLU A 34 -15.29 12.24 -30.45
C GLU A 34 -15.97 13.56 -30.08
N CYS A 35 -15.60 14.21 -28.98
CA CYS A 35 -16.24 15.49 -28.61
C CYS A 35 -15.99 16.56 -29.68
N ALA A 36 -17.03 17.34 -29.99
CA ALA A 36 -16.93 18.43 -30.95
C ALA A 36 -15.98 19.54 -30.45
N GLN A 37 -15.51 20.39 -31.37
CA GLN A 37 -14.62 21.49 -31.02
C GLN A 37 -15.23 22.40 -29.94
N GLY A 38 -14.46 22.69 -28.89
CA GLY A 38 -14.92 23.44 -27.72
C GLY A 38 -15.55 22.59 -26.61
N TYR A 39 -15.55 21.26 -26.77
CA TYR A 39 -15.98 20.31 -25.75
C TYR A 39 -14.85 19.36 -25.33
N THR A 40 -14.80 19.03 -24.05
CA THR A 40 -13.87 18.09 -23.44
C THR A 40 -14.56 16.77 -23.09
N ASP A 41 -13.88 15.64 -23.34
CA ASP A 41 -14.39 14.30 -23.05
C ASP A 41 -14.23 13.92 -21.57
N ARG A 42 -15.36 13.64 -20.92
CA ARG A 42 -15.48 13.21 -19.51
C ARG A 42 -16.05 11.80 -19.38
N SER A 43 -16.07 11.03 -20.46
CA SER A 43 -16.56 9.65 -20.43
C SER A 43 -15.77 8.84 -19.39
N PRO A 44 -16.43 8.03 -18.53
CA PRO A 44 -15.75 7.23 -17.51
C PRO A 44 -14.69 6.27 -18.06
N ASN A 45 -14.80 5.92 -19.35
CA ASN A 45 -13.83 5.09 -20.07
C ASN A 45 -13.41 5.78 -21.37
N ARG A 46 -12.57 6.81 -21.28
CA ARG A 46 -12.10 7.61 -22.43
C ARG A 46 -11.30 6.78 -23.45
N LEU A 47 -10.61 5.73 -23.01
CA LEU A 47 -9.76 4.90 -23.87
C LEU A 47 -10.60 3.99 -24.79
N ASN A 48 -11.65 3.36 -24.27
CA ASN A 48 -12.43 2.38 -25.04
C ASN A 48 -13.78 2.92 -25.49
N ARG A 49 -14.32 3.96 -24.82
CA ARG A 49 -15.63 4.57 -25.09
C ARG A 49 -15.57 6.09 -24.98
N PRO A 50 -14.78 6.77 -25.82
CA PRO A 50 -14.72 8.23 -25.85
C PRO A 50 -16.04 8.87 -26.32
N GLY A 51 -16.21 10.16 -26.06
CA GLY A 51 -17.29 10.99 -26.61
C GLY A 51 -18.71 10.62 -26.15
N ARG A 52 -18.85 10.02 -24.96
CA ARG A 52 -20.14 9.69 -24.31
C ARG A 52 -20.59 10.74 -23.30
N VAL A 53 -19.65 11.56 -22.82
CA VAL A 53 -19.93 12.71 -21.96
C VAL A 53 -19.03 13.85 -22.45
N CYS A 54 -19.59 14.79 -23.21
CA CYS A 54 -18.86 15.94 -23.73
C CYS A 54 -19.32 17.20 -23.02
N ILE A 55 -18.42 17.82 -22.25
CA ILE A 55 -18.72 19.06 -21.51
C ILE A 55 -18.13 20.24 -22.27
N GLN A 56 -18.88 21.33 -22.38
CA GLN A 56 -18.37 22.54 -23.02
C GLN A 56 -17.30 23.18 -22.12
N LEU A 57 -16.16 23.56 -22.71
CA LEU A 57 -15.19 24.42 -22.04
C LEU A 57 -15.68 25.86 -22.17
N ILE A 58 -16.25 26.40 -21.09
CA ILE A 58 -16.71 27.78 -21.02
C ILE A 58 -15.78 28.48 -20.05
N ASP A 59 -15.18 29.59 -20.46
CA ASP A 59 -14.51 30.49 -19.51
C ASP A 59 -15.59 31.18 -18.66
N GLU A 60 -15.88 30.63 -17.49
CA GLU A 60 -16.95 31.15 -16.64
C GLU A 60 -16.61 32.52 -16.07
N CYS A 61 -15.33 32.86 -15.97
CA CYS A 61 -14.84 34.14 -15.48
C CYS A 61 -15.03 35.25 -16.53
N ALA A 62 -14.70 34.99 -17.81
CA ALA A 62 -14.91 35.95 -18.90
C ALA A 62 -16.39 36.12 -19.27
N THR A 63 -17.19 35.05 -19.14
CA THR A 63 -18.63 35.07 -19.46
C THR A 63 -19.51 35.51 -18.30
N GLY A 64 -18.95 35.68 -17.11
CA GLY A 64 -19.69 36.02 -15.89
C GLY A 64 -20.62 34.90 -15.41
N ARG A 65 -20.42 33.66 -15.87
CA ARG A 65 -21.23 32.48 -15.50
C ARG A 65 -20.68 31.76 -14.27
N HIS A 66 -20.25 32.54 -13.28
CA HIS A 66 -19.69 32.03 -12.03
C HIS A 66 -20.54 32.43 -10.82
N THR A 67 -20.31 31.75 -9.70
CA THR A 67 -20.97 32.03 -8.41
C THR A 67 -20.02 32.60 -7.36
N CYS A 68 -18.83 33.08 -7.77
CA CYS A 68 -17.89 33.76 -6.89
C CYS A 68 -18.52 34.93 -6.13
N SER A 69 -18.09 35.12 -4.89
CA SER A 69 -18.43 36.31 -4.11
C SER A 69 -17.97 37.58 -4.85
N ALA A 70 -18.65 38.70 -4.62
CA ALA A 70 -18.18 40.01 -5.13
C ALA A 70 -16.79 40.39 -4.58
N GLN A 71 -16.44 39.85 -3.41
CA GLN A 71 -15.12 40.01 -2.77
C GLN A 71 -14.17 38.84 -3.06
N ALA A 72 -14.47 38.03 -4.08
CA ALA A 72 -13.59 37.00 -4.60
C ALA A 72 -13.12 37.34 -6.01
N GLU A 73 -11.96 36.80 -6.37
CA GLU A 73 -11.42 36.72 -7.71
C GLU A 73 -11.77 35.36 -8.32
N CYS A 74 -12.29 35.38 -9.56
CA CYS A 74 -12.61 34.18 -10.32
C CYS A 74 -11.38 33.72 -11.09
N ARG A 75 -11.08 32.42 -11.03
CA ARG A 75 -10.04 31.80 -11.85
C ARG A 75 -10.63 30.64 -12.64
N ASP A 76 -10.56 30.78 -13.96
CA ASP A 76 -10.96 29.74 -14.89
C ASP A 76 -9.98 28.56 -14.82
N LEU A 77 -10.50 27.34 -14.90
CA LEU A 77 -9.73 26.11 -14.91
C LEU A 77 -10.03 25.37 -16.21
N GLU A 78 -9.17 24.41 -16.55
CA GLU A 78 -9.47 23.46 -17.64
C GLU A 78 -10.78 22.68 -17.39
N GLU A 79 -11.22 22.64 -16.13
CA GLU A 79 -12.38 21.92 -15.65
C GLU A 79 -13.26 22.82 -14.75
N GLY A 80 -14.00 23.76 -15.34
CA GLY A 80 -14.86 24.72 -14.65
C GLY A 80 -14.07 25.89 -14.07
N TYR A 81 -14.51 26.46 -12.94
CA TYR A 81 -13.84 27.62 -12.32
C TYR A 81 -13.71 27.47 -10.80
N THR A 82 -12.73 28.18 -10.25
CA THR A 82 -12.56 28.37 -8.80
C THR A 82 -12.67 29.85 -8.43
N CYS A 83 -12.91 30.12 -7.15
CA CYS A 83 -12.98 31.48 -6.62
C CYS A 83 -12.08 31.58 -5.40
N GLU A 84 -11.35 32.69 -5.28
CA GLU A 84 -10.47 32.97 -4.16
C GLU A 84 -10.80 34.34 -3.56
N CYS A 85 -10.91 34.43 -2.24
CA CYS A 85 -11.20 35.72 -1.61
C CYS A 85 -10.05 36.71 -1.83
N LYS A 86 -10.38 37.96 -2.15
CA LYS A 86 -9.41 39.05 -2.30
C LYS A 86 -8.66 39.30 -0.99
N ASP A 87 -7.46 39.87 -1.08
CA ASP A 87 -6.64 40.22 0.08
C ASP A 87 -7.43 41.02 1.13
N GLY A 88 -7.33 40.58 2.39
CA GLY A 88 -8.08 41.16 3.50
C GLY A 88 -9.47 40.57 3.73
N PHE A 89 -9.90 39.58 2.93
CA PHE A 89 -11.12 38.81 3.15
C PHE A 89 -10.81 37.34 3.44
N ILE A 90 -11.61 36.72 4.31
CA ILE A 90 -11.50 35.32 4.70
C ILE A 90 -12.64 34.53 4.04
N ASP A 91 -12.31 33.37 3.47
CA ASP A 91 -13.27 32.45 2.89
C ASP A 91 -14.10 31.73 3.96
N ARG A 92 -15.42 31.86 3.86
CA ARG A 92 -16.44 31.30 4.75
C ARG A 92 -17.42 30.41 4.02
N SER A 93 -17.07 29.94 2.82
CA SER A 93 -17.92 29.08 2.02
C SER A 93 -18.20 27.76 2.76
N PRO A 94 -19.45 27.24 2.84
CA PRO A 94 -19.76 26.01 3.57
C PRO A 94 -18.99 24.78 3.10
N ASN A 95 -18.57 24.78 1.84
CA ASN A 95 -17.83 23.69 1.21
C ASN A 95 -16.48 24.20 0.69
N LEU A 96 -15.54 24.48 1.59
CA LEU A 96 -14.22 25.05 1.25
C LEU A 96 -13.42 24.22 0.22
N LEU A 97 -13.60 22.90 0.21
CA LEU A 97 -12.86 21.99 -0.68
C LEU A 97 -13.41 21.96 -2.12
N THR A 98 -14.71 22.13 -2.30
CA THR A 98 -15.36 21.97 -3.60
C THR A 98 -15.90 23.27 -4.18
N GLN A 99 -16.18 24.26 -3.35
CA GLN A 99 -16.73 25.56 -3.75
C GLN A 99 -16.15 26.70 -2.86
N PRO A 100 -14.84 26.97 -2.92
CA PRO A 100 -14.23 28.10 -2.23
C PRO A 100 -14.68 29.45 -2.83
N GLY A 101 -14.45 30.53 -2.09
CA GLY A 101 -14.63 31.92 -2.50
C GLY A 101 -16.06 32.33 -2.86
N ARG A 102 -17.08 31.55 -2.45
CA ARG A 102 -18.50 31.87 -2.62
C ARG A 102 -18.99 32.85 -1.57
N VAL A 103 -18.39 32.79 -0.38
CA VAL A 103 -18.69 33.67 0.75
C VAL A 103 -17.37 34.21 1.31
N CYS A 104 -17.07 35.49 1.07
CA CYS A 104 -15.88 36.16 1.57
C CYS A 104 -16.29 37.22 2.59
N GLY A 105 -15.76 37.16 3.81
CA GLY A 105 -16.07 38.08 4.91
C GLY A 105 -14.83 38.72 5.50
N THR A 106 -14.98 39.84 6.22
CA THR A 106 -13.83 40.52 6.85
C THR A 106 -13.34 39.76 8.11
N PRO A 107 -12.07 39.93 8.51
CA PRO A 107 -11.50 39.27 9.70
C PRO A 107 -12.15 39.65 11.03
N ASP A 108 -12.64 40.90 11.16
CA ASP A 108 -13.18 41.52 12.39
C ASP A 108 -14.72 41.47 12.49
N SER A 109 -15.35 40.62 11.70
CA SER A 109 -16.80 40.52 11.62
C SER A 109 -17.37 39.79 12.85
N ALA A 110 -18.36 40.39 13.51
CA ALA A 110 -19.08 39.79 14.63
C ALA A 110 -19.90 38.54 14.22
N CYS A 111 -20.20 38.38 12.92
CA CYS A 111 -20.80 37.16 12.36
C CYS A 111 -19.81 35.97 12.27
N ARG A 112 -18.53 36.16 12.61
CA ARG A 112 -17.49 35.11 12.59
C ARG A 112 -17.59 34.13 13.76
N ASP A 113 -17.93 34.64 14.94
CA ASP A 113 -18.06 33.85 16.17
C ASP A 113 -19.48 34.04 16.71
N PRO A 114 -20.27 32.96 16.87
CA PRO A 114 -21.59 33.01 17.52
C PRO A 114 -21.58 33.62 18.92
N ARG A 115 -20.42 33.77 19.57
CA ARG A 115 -20.25 34.45 20.86
C ARG A 115 -20.11 35.97 20.76
N LEU A 116 -19.77 36.48 19.58
CA LEU A 116 -19.59 37.91 19.31
C LEU A 116 -20.86 38.56 18.73
N ASN A 117 -21.88 37.75 18.44
CA ASN A 117 -23.22 38.21 18.08
C ASN A 117 -24.28 37.51 18.93
N ASN A 118 -25.51 38.01 18.88
CA ASN A 118 -26.67 37.46 19.59
C ASN A 118 -27.79 37.09 18.62
N CYS A 119 -27.47 36.76 17.36
CA CYS A 119 -28.47 36.32 16.39
C CYS A 119 -29.10 34.98 16.81
N SER A 120 -30.36 34.77 16.43
CA SER A 120 -30.99 33.46 16.58
C SER A 120 -30.22 32.41 15.78
N ARG A 121 -30.16 31.17 16.27
CA ARG A 121 -29.59 30.04 15.50
C ARG A 121 -30.30 29.81 14.16
N ASN A 122 -31.54 30.29 14.02
CA ASN A 122 -32.34 30.21 12.81
C ASN A 122 -32.37 31.56 12.04
N ALA A 123 -31.40 32.44 12.30
CA ALA A 123 -31.23 33.72 11.62
C ALA A 123 -29.91 33.77 10.84
N ILE A 124 -29.91 34.57 9.79
CA ILE A 124 -28.74 34.91 8.98
C ILE A 124 -28.15 36.21 9.55
N CYS A 125 -26.85 36.17 9.85
CA CYS A 125 -26.09 37.33 10.32
C CYS A 125 -25.47 38.07 9.12
N TYR A 126 -25.65 39.38 9.05
CA TYR A 126 -25.05 40.25 8.04
C TYR A 126 -24.10 41.24 8.71
N ASP A 127 -22.89 41.34 8.18
CA ASP A 127 -21.90 42.32 8.65
C ASP A 127 -22.25 43.72 8.15
N GLU A 128 -22.20 44.70 9.05
CA GLU A 128 -22.43 46.12 8.73
C GLU A 128 -21.23 46.98 9.16
N PRO A 129 -21.03 48.17 8.57
CA PRO A 129 -19.93 49.07 8.93
C PRO A 129 -19.92 49.50 10.41
N LYS A 130 -21.06 49.36 11.11
CA LYS A 130 -21.24 49.67 12.53
C LYS A 130 -21.67 48.45 13.35
N GLY A 131 -21.21 47.24 12.99
CA GLY A 131 -21.45 46.01 13.75
C GLY A 131 -22.03 44.91 12.88
N TYR A 132 -23.17 44.37 13.28
CA TYR A 132 -23.87 43.31 12.57
C TYR A 132 -25.38 43.46 12.75
N ARG A 133 -26.15 42.88 11.82
CA ARG A 133 -27.59 42.75 11.96
C ARG A 133 -28.02 41.31 11.69
N CYS A 134 -29.10 40.87 12.33
CA CYS A 134 -29.66 39.54 12.12
C CYS A 134 -30.93 39.63 11.25
N GLU A 135 -31.31 38.53 10.63
CA GLU A 135 -32.59 38.38 9.93
C GLU A 135 -33.02 36.91 9.93
N CYS A 136 -34.28 36.61 10.25
CA CYS A 136 -34.73 35.22 10.27
C CYS A 136 -34.57 34.55 8.90
N ALA A 137 -34.07 33.32 8.91
CA ALA A 137 -33.95 32.53 7.68
C ALA A 137 -35.33 32.27 7.06
N HIS A 138 -35.36 32.06 5.75
CA HIS A 138 -36.60 31.76 5.03
C HIS A 138 -37.37 30.61 5.70
N GLY A 139 -38.67 30.83 5.97
CA GLY A 139 -39.54 29.88 6.63
C GLY A 139 -39.59 30.00 8.15
N TYR A 140 -38.89 30.96 8.76
CA TYR A 140 -39.00 31.32 10.17
C TYR A 140 -39.63 32.69 10.35
N VAL A 141 -40.42 32.84 11.42
CA VAL A 141 -41.09 34.09 11.80
C VAL A 141 -40.33 34.73 12.94
N ASP A 142 -40.05 36.02 12.80
CA ASP A 142 -39.42 36.83 13.85
C ASP A 142 -40.41 37.08 14.99
N ARG A 143 -40.03 36.67 16.20
CA ARG A 143 -40.79 36.89 17.44
C ARG A 143 -39.97 37.62 18.49
N SER A 144 -38.96 38.37 18.05
CA SER A 144 -38.10 39.12 18.95
C SER A 144 -38.92 40.19 19.68
N PRO A 145 -38.74 40.36 21.01
CA PRO A 145 -39.62 41.18 21.84
C PRO A 145 -39.51 42.69 21.57
N ASP A 146 -38.43 43.13 20.94
CA ASP A 146 -38.17 44.52 20.55
C ASP A 146 -37.90 44.57 19.04
N GLY A 147 -38.54 45.50 18.32
CA GLY A 147 -38.37 45.68 16.88
C GLY A 147 -36.95 46.13 16.47
N THR A 148 -36.15 46.60 17.43
CA THR A 148 -34.72 46.90 17.23
C THR A 148 -33.82 45.65 17.24
N GLN A 149 -34.34 44.52 17.74
CA GLN A 149 -33.65 43.23 17.84
C GLN A 149 -34.26 42.23 16.86
N ARG A 150 -34.39 42.60 15.58
CA ARG A 150 -34.87 41.68 14.56
C ARG A 150 -33.89 40.52 14.34
N GLY A 151 -34.38 39.29 14.21
CA GLY A 151 -33.59 38.10 13.93
C GLY A 151 -32.91 37.47 15.16
N HIS A 152 -33.28 37.87 16.38
CA HIS A 152 -32.72 37.30 17.62
C HIS A 152 -33.57 36.13 18.14
N VAL A 153 -34.88 36.15 17.85
CA VAL A 153 -35.82 35.04 18.13
C VAL A 153 -36.55 34.66 16.84
N CYS A 154 -36.14 33.57 16.21
CA CYS A 154 -36.73 33.07 14.96
C CYS A 154 -37.36 31.70 15.19
N GLU A 155 -38.69 31.66 15.19
CA GLU A 155 -39.48 30.45 15.45
C GLU A 155 -40.18 29.96 14.17
N PRO A 156 -40.42 28.66 14.04
CA PRO A 156 -41.25 28.14 12.95
C PRO A 156 -42.65 28.77 12.96
N PRO A 157 -43.28 28.98 11.79
CA PRO A 157 -44.66 29.44 11.71
C PRO A 157 -45.57 28.47 12.46
N ALA A 158 -46.56 29.02 13.17
CA ALA A 158 -47.54 28.21 13.87
C ALA A 158 -48.25 27.28 12.85
N PRO A 159 -48.38 25.98 13.13
CA PRO A 159 -49.05 25.06 12.23
C PRO A 159 -50.48 25.55 11.94
N ALA A 160 -50.88 25.50 10.68
CA ALA A 160 -52.11 26.11 10.18
C ALA A 160 -53.41 25.44 10.69
N THR A 161 -53.33 24.41 11.52
CA THR A 161 -54.49 23.70 12.08
C THR A 161 -54.20 23.18 13.49
N PRO A 162 -55.12 23.36 14.46
CA PRO A 162 -55.09 22.56 15.68
C PRO A 162 -55.37 21.10 15.31
N PRO A 163 -54.62 20.12 15.85
CA PRO A 163 -54.88 18.72 15.56
C PRO A 163 -56.24 18.29 16.15
N PRO A 164 -56.95 17.36 15.48
CA PRO A 164 -58.26 16.89 15.92
C PRO A 164 -58.17 16.16 17.27
N ARG A 165 -59.19 16.38 18.11
CA ARG A 165 -59.37 15.72 19.41
C ARG A 165 -59.78 14.25 19.25
N THR A 166 -58.87 13.43 18.75
CA THR A 166 -58.78 11.98 19.04
C THR A 166 -57.32 11.58 18.79
N CYS A 167 -56.44 11.85 19.76
CA CYS A 167 -55.02 11.55 19.59
C CYS A 167 -54.78 10.05 19.74
N HIS A 168 -54.11 9.48 18.74
CA HIS A 168 -53.53 8.14 18.81
C HIS A 168 -52.50 8.10 19.96
N PRO A 169 -52.44 7.05 20.79
CA PRO A 169 -51.63 7.04 22.01
C PRO A 169 -50.12 7.26 21.79
N CYS A 170 -49.60 6.93 20.61
CA CYS A 170 -48.20 7.22 20.23
C CYS A 170 -47.95 8.67 19.76
N GLN A 171 -49.01 9.41 19.45
CA GLN A 171 -48.96 10.80 18.95
C GLN A 171 -49.30 11.82 20.04
N ASP A 172 -49.81 11.38 21.19
CA ASP A 172 -50.09 12.21 22.36
C ASP A 172 -48.83 12.32 23.26
N PRO A 173 -48.19 13.49 23.36
CA PRO A 173 -46.97 13.68 24.18
C PRO A 173 -47.21 13.51 25.70
N LEU A 174 -48.46 13.60 26.16
CA LEU A 174 -48.81 13.36 27.57
C LEU A 174 -49.00 11.87 27.88
N LEU A 175 -49.20 11.05 26.84
CA LEU A 175 -49.46 9.62 26.98
C LEU A 175 -48.28 8.75 26.54
N ASN A 176 -47.50 9.16 25.53
CA ASN A 176 -46.32 8.44 25.05
C ASN A 176 -45.08 8.74 25.89
N ASP A 177 -44.67 7.79 26.74
CA ASP A 177 -43.49 7.86 27.62
C ASP A 177 -42.29 7.04 27.09
N CYS A 178 -42.25 6.75 25.79
CA CYS A 178 -41.22 5.88 25.22
C CYS A 178 -39.87 6.58 25.09
N HIS A 179 -38.78 5.82 25.22
CA HIS A 179 -37.44 6.38 25.09
C HIS A 179 -37.29 7.02 23.70
N PRO A 180 -36.58 8.16 23.55
CA PRO A 180 -36.36 8.78 22.25
C PRO A 180 -35.71 7.86 21.20
N ALA A 181 -34.95 6.87 21.67
CA ALA A 181 -34.35 5.81 20.85
C ALA A 181 -35.23 4.53 20.77
N GLY A 182 -36.56 4.68 20.88
CA GLY A 182 -37.53 3.60 20.79
C GLY A 182 -38.74 4.00 19.94
N THR A 183 -39.38 2.99 19.34
CA THR A 183 -40.61 3.14 18.55
C THR A 183 -41.82 2.80 19.38
N CYS A 184 -42.89 3.60 19.25
CA CYS A 184 -44.18 3.33 19.86
C CYS A 184 -45.11 2.56 18.91
N ARG A 185 -45.71 1.48 19.40
CA ARG A 185 -46.70 0.67 18.69
C ARG A 185 -48.01 0.63 19.48
N ALA A 186 -49.10 1.10 18.89
CA ALA A 186 -50.41 1.01 19.54
C ALA A 186 -50.90 -0.44 19.61
N THR A 187 -51.48 -0.80 20.75
CA THR A 187 -52.07 -2.12 21.01
C THR A 187 -53.58 -2.04 21.25
N GLY A 188 -54.15 -0.84 21.25
CA GLY A 188 -55.58 -0.58 21.44
C GLY A 188 -55.92 0.91 21.39
N ALA A 189 -57.18 1.26 21.65
CA ALA A 189 -57.67 2.64 21.52
C ALA A 189 -56.99 3.64 22.48
N LYS A 190 -56.46 3.16 23.62
CA LYS A 190 -55.69 3.96 24.60
C LYS A 190 -54.43 3.25 25.10
N THR A 191 -54.07 2.11 24.51
CA THR A 191 -52.95 1.28 24.96
C THR A 191 -51.88 1.21 23.89
N TYR A 192 -50.62 1.16 24.31
CA TYR A 192 -49.46 1.09 23.43
C TYR A 192 -48.32 0.34 24.13
N THR A 193 -47.35 -0.10 23.35
CA THR A 193 -46.10 -0.70 23.81
C THR A 193 -44.94 -0.04 23.08
N CYS A 194 -43.72 -0.13 23.64
CA CYS A 194 -42.54 0.42 22.99
C CYS A 194 -41.41 -0.58 22.89
N GLU A 195 -40.62 -0.37 21.86
CA GLU A 195 -39.56 -1.26 21.44
C GLU A 195 -38.35 -0.40 21.06
N CYS A 196 -37.16 -0.75 21.57
CA CYS A 196 -35.95 -0.01 21.25
C CYS A 196 -35.62 -0.12 19.75
N LEU A 197 -35.04 0.94 19.18
CA LEU A 197 -34.55 0.93 17.81
C LEU A 197 -33.42 -0.09 17.63
N GLN A 198 -33.17 -0.51 16.40
CA GLN A 198 -32.06 -1.41 16.09
C GLN A 198 -30.72 -0.82 16.59
N GLY A 199 -29.93 -1.63 17.30
CA GLY A 199 -28.69 -1.19 17.94
C GLY A 199 -28.86 -0.63 19.36
N TYR A 200 -30.07 -0.68 19.92
CA TYR A 200 -30.33 -0.34 21.32
C TYR A 200 -30.89 -1.54 22.08
N VAL A 201 -30.42 -1.75 23.32
CA VAL A 201 -30.96 -2.77 24.23
C VAL A 201 -31.83 -2.13 25.30
N ASP A 202 -32.95 -2.79 25.59
CA ASP A 202 -33.88 -2.38 26.62
C ASP A 202 -33.33 -2.66 28.02
N ARG A 203 -33.14 -1.60 28.81
CA ARG A 203 -32.72 -1.63 30.22
C ARG A 203 -33.79 -1.07 31.15
N SER A 204 -35.04 -1.01 30.69
CA SER A 204 -36.16 -0.54 31.48
C SER A 204 -36.29 -1.40 32.76
N PRO A 205 -36.47 -0.80 33.95
CA PRO A 205 -36.56 -1.53 35.21
C PRO A 205 -37.67 -2.60 35.24
N ASP A 206 -38.73 -2.39 34.47
CA ASP A 206 -39.81 -3.34 34.23
C ASP A 206 -39.96 -3.61 32.73
N SER A 207 -38.98 -4.31 32.15
CA SER A 207 -38.96 -4.67 30.72
C SER A 207 -40.06 -5.66 30.32
N LYS A 208 -40.76 -6.28 31.27
CA LYS A 208 -41.87 -7.22 30.99
C LYS A 208 -43.19 -6.49 30.74
N ASN A 209 -43.50 -5.47 31.55
CA ASN A 209 -44.78 -4.75 31.43
C ASN A 209 -44.62 -3.38 30.75
N LYS A 210 -43.44 -2.76 30.82
CA LYS A 210 -43.13 -1.45 30.23
C LYS A 210 -41.78 -1.46 29.49
N PRO A 211 -41.67 -2.21 28.40
CA PRO A 211 -40.46 -2.21 27.58
C PRO A 211 -40.24 -0.87 26.85
N GLY A 212 -39.01 -0.62 26.44
CA GLY A 212 -38.61 0.49 25.56
C GLY A 212 -38.66 1.88 26.21
N ARG A 213 -38.56 1.97 27.54
CA ARG A 213 -38.51 3.24 28.31
C ARG A 213 -37.08 3.69 28.58
N ILE A 214 -36.15 2.75 28.65
CA ILE A 214 -34.71 3.00 28.71
C ILE A 214 -34.05 2.15 27.62
N CYS A 215 -33.67 2.80 26.53
CA CYS A 215 -32.96 2.17 25.42
C CYS A 215 -31.52 2.69 25.43
N ILE A 216 -30.56 1.82 25.77
CA ILE A 216 -29.13 2.17 25.72
C ILE A 216 -28.53 1.68 24.41
N LEU A 217 -27.68 2.49 23.80
CA LEU A 217 -26.94 2.09 22.60
C LEU A 217 -26.08 0.88 22.96
N THR A 218 -26.25 -0.24 22.27
CA THR A 218 -25.26 -1.32 22.33
C THR A 218 -24.09 -0.85 21.50
N GLU A 219 -22.98 -0.49 22.14
CA GLU A 219 -21.75 -0.26 21.41
C GLU A 219 -21.40 -1.55 20.62
N PRO A 220 -21.08 -1.43 19.34
CA PRO A 220 -20.56 -2.53 18.53
C PRO A 220 -19.42 -3.24 19.27
N ILE A 221 -19.45 -4.57 19.30
CA ILE A 221 -18.48 -5.38 20.07
C ILE A 221 -17.05 -5.10 19.62
N CYS A 222 -16.88 -4.78 18.33
CA CYS A 222 -15.59 -4.42 17.76
C CYS A 222 -15.07 -3.02 18.13
N LEU A 223 -15.92 -2.12 18.64
CA LEU A 223 -15.52 -0.80 19.11
C LEU A 223 -15.10 -0.81 20.58
N ASP A 224 -15.59 -1.77 21.37
CA ASP A 224 -15.22 -1.94 22.77
C ASP A 224 -14.18 -3.06 22.93
N ALA A 225 -12.93 -2.66 23.18
CA ALA A 225 -11.80 -3.58 23.41
C ALA A 225 -11.94 -4.47 24.65
N SER A 226 -12.89 -4.19 25.56
CA SER A 226 -13.20 -5.07 26.70
C SER A 226 -14.16 -6.20 26.34
N GLN A 227 -14.84 -6.11 25.18
CA GLN A 227 -15.84 -7.06 24.72
C GLN A 227 -15.35 -7.96 23.57
N ASN A 228 -14.17 -7.69 23.02
CA ASN A 228 -13.49 -8.56 22.06
C ASN A 228 -12.02 -8.79 22.46
N ASP A 229 -11.46 -9.90 22.03
CA ASP A 229 -10.07 -10.29 22.31
C ASP A 229 -9.22 -10.38 21.03
N CYS A 230 -9.57 -9.62 19.99
CA CYS A 230 -8.77 -9.55 18.77
C CYS A 230 -7.36 -8.99 19.07
N HIS A 231 -6.34 -9.51 18.38
CA HIS A 231 -5.01 -8.91 18.44
C HIS A 231 -5.06 -7.44 17.98
N PRO A 232 -4.25 -6.51 18.52
CA PRO A 232 -4.24 -5.11 18.09
C PRO A 232 -3.96 -4.91 16.58
N ALA A 233 -3.20 -5.83 15.98
CA ALA A 233 -2.93 -5.88 14.54
C ALA A 233 -3.96 -6.70 13.74
N ALA A 234 -5.09 -7.07 14.34
CA ALA A 234 -6.22 -7.72 13.68
C ALA A 234 -7.35 -6.73 13.40
N ILE A 235 -8.20 -7.12 12.46
CA ILE A 235 -9.46 -6.48 12.09
C ILE A 235 -10.57 -7.29 12.75
N CYS A 236 -11.34 -6.66 13.62
CA CYS A 236 -12.55 -7.24 14.19
C CYS A 236 -13.72 -7.07 13.22
N SER A 237 -14.54 -8.11 13.04
CA SER A 237 -15.75 -8.10 12.22
C SER A 237 -16.89 -8.77 12.97
N GLU A 238 -18.06 -8.12 13.04
CA GLU A 238 -19.22 -8.67 13.74
C GLU A 238 -19.87 -9.82 12.95
N THR A 239 -20.25 -10.89 13.64
CA THR A 239 -20.89 -12.06 13.04
C THR A 239 -22.30 -12.22 13.58
N LYS A 240 -23.27 -12.51 12.69
CA LYS A 240 -24.67 -12.75 13.07
C LYS A 240 -24.92 -14.18 13.59
N THR A 241 -23.89 -15.03 13.60
CA THR A 241 -23.98 -16.47 13.90
C THR A 241 -22.93 -16.85 14.94
N GLY A 242 -23.37 -17.44 16.06
CA GLY A 242 -22.49 -18.04 17.07
C GLY A 242 -21.75 -17.02 17.94
N ASP A 243 -20.53 -16.67 17.54
CA ASP A 243 -19.52 -16.03 18.41
C ASP A 243 -19.59 -14.50 18.48
N LYS A 244 -20.66 -13.89 17.92
CA LYS A 244 -20.94 -12.43 17.88
C LYS A 244 -19.91 -11.57 17.13
N TYR A 245 -18.65 -12.00 17.03
CA TYR A 245 -17.57 -11.38 16.25
C TYR A 245 -16.53 -12.42 15.81
N THR A 246 -15.70 -12.04 14.84
CA THR A 246 -14.53 -12.77 14.38
C THR A 246 -13.37 -11.80 14.15
N CYS A 247 -12.13 -12.28 14.18
CA CYS A 247 -10.94 -11.45 14.00
C CYS A 247 -10.11 -11.99 12.83
N ARG A 248 -9.45 -11.10 12.09
CA ARG A 248 -8.52 -11.46 11.01
C ARG A 248 -7.30 -10.56 11.05
N CYS A 249 -6.09 -11.10 10.96
CA CYS A 249 -4.88 -10.26 10.90
C CYS A 249 -4.94 -9.26 9.72
N ARG A 250 -4.41 -8.06 9.94
CA ARG A 250 -4.23 -7.05 8.89
C ARG A 250 -3.23 -7.54 7.85
N ASP A 251 -3.32 -6.96 6.65
CA ASP A 251 -2.37 -7.27 5.59
C ASP A 251 -0.94 -6.91 6.06
N GLY A 252 0.03 -7.78 5.78
CA GLY A 252 1.38 -7.68 6.34
C GLY A 252 1.58 -8.35 7.71
N TYR A 253 0.56 -9.02 8.26
CA TYR A 253 0.70 -9.86 9.46
C TYR A 253 0.25 -11.30 9.17
N ILE A 254 0.90 -12.27 9.82
CA ILE A 254 0.53 -13.69 9.78
C ILE A 254 -0.16 -14.08 11.08
N ASP A 255 -1.20 -14.89 10.92
CA ASP A 255 -1.95 -15.44 12.04
C ASP A 255 -1.27 -16.69 12.58
N GLN A 256 -0.70 -16.57 13.78
CA GLN A 256 -0.09 -17.69 14.53
C GLN A 256 -1.01 -18.13 15.69
N SER A 257 -2.30 -17.82 15.62
CA SER A 257 -3.27 -18.26 16.63
C SER A 257 -3.34 -19.79 16.68
N PRO A 258 -3.41 -20.43 17.86
CA PRO A 258 -3.47 -21.89 17.98
C PRO A 258 -4.69 -22.55 17.31
N ASP A 259 -5.80 -21.81 17.19
CA ASP A 259 -7.03 -22.24 16.53
C ASP A 259 -7.39 -21.25 15.42
N LEU A 260 -6.88 -21.50 14.22
CA LEU A 260 -7.10 -20.68 13.03
C LEU A 260 -8.54 -20.74 12.50
N VAL A 261 -9.32 -21.74 12.90
CA VAL A 261 -10.66 -21.99 12.33
C VAL A 261 -11.73 -21.30 13.15
N ASN A 262 -11.73 -21.50 14.47
CA ASN A 262 -12.76 -20.96 15.33
C ASN A 262 -12.34 -19.64 15.99
N ARG A 263 -11.03 -19.41 16.16
CA ARG A 263 -10.51 -18.21 16.83
C ARG A 263 -9.30 -17.59 16.11
N PRO A 264 -9.46 -17.22 14.82
CA PRO A 264 -8.41 -16.54 14.07
C PRO A 264 -8.09 -15.14 14.65
N GLY A 265 -6.92 -14.61 14.35
CA GLY A 265 -6.53 -13.21 14.59
C GLY A 265 -6.31 -12.84 16.05
N ARG A 266 -5.96 -13.80 16.91
CA ARG A 266 -5.59 -13.59 18.33
C ARG A 266 -4.10 -13.36 18.51
N ILE A 267 -3.29 -13.91 17.61
CA ILE A 267 -1.85 -13.73 17.56
C ILE A 267 -1.49 -13.35 16.13
N CYS A 268 -1.25 -12.06 15.88
CA CYS A 268 -0.82 -11.57 14.58
C CYS A 268 0.64 -11.11 14.67
N VAL A 269 1.53 -11.81 13.99
CA VAL A 269 2.96 -11.51 13.93
C VAL A 269 3.27 -10.79 12.63
N GLU A 270 4.06 -9.72 12.68
CA GLU A 270 4.41 -8.96 11.49
C GLU A 270 5.23 -9.81 10.52
N GLN A 271 4.88 -9.75 9.24
CA GLN A 271 5.71 -10.29 8.16
C GLN A 271 6.89 -9.36 7.96
N VAL A 272 8.01 -9.71 8.57
CA VAL A 272 9.27 -9.04 8.36
C VAL A 272 9.97 -9.75 7.22
N ASN A 273 10.23 -9.06 6.11
CA ASN A 273 11.08 -9.62 5.07
C ASN A 273 12.54 -9.49 5.48
N GLU A 274 13.10 -10.54 6.07
CA GLU A 274 14.47 -10.51 6.56
C GLU A 274 15.51 -10.46 5.43
N CYS A 275 15.11 -10.71 4.17
CA CYS A 275 15.99 -10.63 3.03
C CYS A 275 16.21 -9.19 2.52
N LEU A 276 15.39 -8.22 2.93
CA LEU A 276 15.59 -6.81 2.59
C LEU A 276 16.70 -6.15 3.40
N ASP A 277 16.98 -6.65 4.61
CA ASP A 277 18.01 -6.14 5.50
C ASP A 277 18.95 -7.26 5.93
N ARG A 278 20.23 -7.15 5.56
CA ARG A 278 21.26 -8.13 5.92
C ARG A 278 21.50 -8.27 7.43
N SER A 279 21.05 -7.33 8.26
CA SER A 279 21.13 -7.43 9.71
C SER A 279 20.03 -8.32 10.32
N LEU A 280 18.96 -8.60 9.56
CA LEU A 280 17.83 -9.41 9.99
C LEU A 280 17.98 -10.89 9.60
N ASN A 281 18.97 -11.23 8.78
CA ASN A 281 19.28 -12.60 8.40
C ASN A 281 20.75 -13.00 8.65
N ASP A 282 20.99 -14.27 8.99
CA ASP A 282 22.34 -14.84 9.12
C ASP A 282 22.76 -15.64 7.87
N CYS A 283 22.32 -15.28 6.66
CA CYS A 283 22.72 -15.99 5.44
C CYS A 283 24.22 -15.80 5.18
N ASP A 284 24.88 -16.81 4.61
CA ASP A 284 26.24 -16.63 4.09
C ASP A 284 26.24 -15.49 3.04
N PRO A 285 27.28 -14.64 2.97
CA PRO A 285 27.35 -13.57 1.97
C PRO A 285 27.16 -14.02 0.52
N LEU A 286 27.51 -15.27 0.19
CA LEU A 286 27.32 -15.91 -1.12
C LEU A 286 25.96 -16.60 -1.27
N ALA A 287 25.25 -16.85 -0.17
CA ALA A 287 23.94 -17.49 -0.21
C ALA A 287 22.86 -16.52 -0.71
N VAL A 288 21.84 -17.12 -1.33
CA VAL A 288 20.61 -16.41 -1.70
C VAL A 288 19.62 -16.55 -0.57
N CYS A 289 19.20 -15.41 0.00
CA CYS A 289 18.11 -15.35 0.97
C CYS A 289 16.75 -15.48 0.26
N GLN A 290 15.84 -16.23 0.85
CA GLN A 290 14.46 -16.37 0.42
C GLN A 290 13.52 -16.14 1.62
N ASP A 291 12.66 -15.15 1.46
CA ASP A 291 11.63 -14.77 2.41
C ASP A 291 10.49 -15.82 2.42
N LEU A 292 10.01 -16.16 3.60
CA LEU A 292 8.93 -17.12 3.85
C LEU A 292 7.90 -16.47 4.79
N PRO A 293 6.66 -16.99 4.83
CA PRO A 293 5.68 -16.50 5.79
C PRO A 293 6.17 -16.61 7.25
N ASP A 294 6.71 -17.77 7.66
CA ASP A 294 7.23 -17.96 9.02
C ASP A 294 8.75 -17.70 9.14
N GLY A 295 9.24 -16.63 8.51
CA GLY A 295 10.65 -16.17 8.58
C GLY A 295 11.37 -16.31 7.25
N TYR A 296 12.60 -16.85 7.23
CA TYR A 296 13.37 -16.93 5.98
C TYR A 296 14.26 -18.18 5.91
N THR A 297 14.70 -18.50 4.69
CA THR A 297 15.67 -19.56 4.43
C THR A 297 16.79 -19.07 3.51
N CYS A 298 17.95 -19.73 3.56
CA CYS A 298 19.09 -19.40 2.72
C CYS A 298 19.45 -20.62 1.87
N ARG A 299 19.94 -20.38 0.66
CA ARG A 299 20.41 -21.45 -0.23
C ARG A 299 21.70 -21.07 -0.92
N CYS A 300 22.64 -22.01 -0.95
CA CYS A 300 23.87 -21.85 -1.72
C CYS A 300 23.56 -21.90 -3.24
N PRO A 301 24.16 -21.02 -4.06
CA PRO A 301 24.07 -21.09 -5.52
C PRO A 301 24.55 -22.43 -6.10
N VAL A 302 24.10 -22.78 -7.32
CA VAL A 302 24.37 -24.09 -7.98
C VAL A 302 25.87 -24.39 -8.16
N ASN A 303 26.72 -23.36 -8.22
CA ASN A 303 28.19 -23.51 -8.37
C ASN A 303 28.94 -23.45 -7.03
N THR A 304 28.23 -23.63 -5.92
CA THR A 304 28.78 -23.59 -4.57
C THR A 304 28.30 -24.78 -3.77
N GLU A 305 29.15 -25.27 -2.88
CA GLU A 305 28.84 -26.37 -1.96
C GLU A 305 28.37 -25.83 -0.61
N ASP A 306 27.28 -26.40 -0.08
CA ASP A 306 26.75 -26.03 1.22
C ASP A 306 27.40 -26.88 2.33
N GLN A 307 28.25 -26.26 3.13
CA GLN A 307 28.90 -26.87 4.29
C GLN A 307 28.31 -26.36 5.62
N SER A 308 27.05 -25.95 5.62
CA SER A 308 26.36 -25.48 6.82
C SER A 308 26.34 -26.58 7.90
N PRO A 309 26.67 -26.28 9.17
CA PRO A 309 26.73 -27.29 10.23
C PRO A 309 25.39 -27.99 10.51
N ASN A 310 24.28 -27.29 10.29
CA ASN A 310 22.94 -27.80 10.51
C ASN A 310 22.22 -27.98 9.17
N ARG A 311 21.84 -29.23 8.86
CA ARG A 311 21.16 -29.57 7.60
C ARG A 311 19.75 -28.95 7.46
N ASN A 312 19.13 -28.56 8.58
CA ASN A 312 17.84 -27.88 8.58
C ASN A 312 17.96 -26.36 8.39
N ARG A 313 19.19 -25.83 8.35
CA ARG A 313 19.49 -24.41 8.10
C ARG A 313 20.57 -24.31 7.02
N PRO A 314 20.23 -24.60 5.75
CA PRO A 314 21.16 -24.48 4.62
C PRO A 314 21.56 -23.02 4.36
N GLY A 315 22.59 -22.83 3.55
CA GLY A 315 23.02 -21.51 3.07
C GLY A 315 23.67 -20.60 4.12
N ARG A 316 24.18 -21.16 5.23
CA ARG A 316 24.92 -20.43 6.28
C ARG A 316 26.44 -20.50 6.08
N LYS A 317 26.88 -21.44 5.25
CA LYS A 317 28.28 -21.61 4.89
C LYS A 317 28.39 -22.14 3.46
N CYS A 318 28.56 -21.25 2.49
CA CYS A 318 28.66 -21.61 1.08
C CYS A 318 30.11 -21.53 0.61
N PHE A 319 30.61 -22.58 -0.04
CA PHE A 319 31.96 -22.62 -0.58
C PHE A 319 31.92 -22.63 -2.10
N GLN A 320 32.61 -21.68 -2.71
CA GLN A 320 32.75 -21.65 -4.16
C GLN A 320 33.77 -22.70 -4.59
N GLN A 321 33.33 -23.65 -5.42
CA GLN A 321 34.24 -24.57 -6.09
C GLN A 321 34.87 -23.82 -7.27
N VAL A 322 36.09 -23.35 -7.08
CA VAL A 322 36.89 -22.71 -8.12
C VAL A 322 37.77 -23.78 -8.73
N ASN A 323 37.65 -24.03 -10.03
CA ASN A 323 38.61 -24.89 -10.71
C ASN A 323 39.83 -24.05 -11.09
N GLU A 324 40.89 -24.10 -10.28
CA GLU A 324 42.10 -23.31 -10.50
C GLU A 324 42.88 -23.78 -11.74
N CYS A 325 42.66 -25.01 -12.20
CA CYS A 325 43.30 -25.56 -13.40
C CYS A 325 42.72 -24.99 -14.71
N ARG A 326 41.52 -24.41 -14.70
CA ARG A 326 40.95 -23.72 -15.88
C ARG A 326 41.62 -22.39 -16.19
N ASN A 327 42.23 -21.75 -15.20
CA ASN A 327 42.89 -20.47 -15.39
C ASN A 327 44.32 -20.53 -14.84
N PRO A 328 45.36 -20.43 -15.70
CA PRO A 328 46.76 -20.44 -15.28
C PRO A 328 47.14 -19.36 -14.26
N SER A 329 46.32 -18.32 -14.09
CA SER A 329 46.55 -17.26 -13.08
C SER A 329 46.05 -17.63 -11.69
N LEU A 330 45.26 -18.70 -11.56
CA LEU A 330 44.70 -19.18 -10.29
C LEU A 330 45.50 -20.33 -9.69
N ASN A 331 46.46 -20.89 -10.44
CA ASN A 331 47.40 -21.90 -9.96
C ASN A 331 48.86 -21.48 -10.16
N ASN A 332 49.77 -22.12 -9.46
CA ASN A 332 51.22 -21.89 -9.57
C ASN A 332 51.97 -23.12 -10.10
N CYS A 333 51.28 -24.00 -10.84
CA CYS A 333 51.91 -25.19 -11.41
C CYS A 333 53.01 -24.82 -12.42
N SER A 334 54.08 -25.62 -12.44
CA SER A 334 55.08 -25.53 -13.51
C SER A 334 54.40 -25.71 -14.85
N ARG A 335 54.91 -25.03 -15.89
CA ARG A 335 54.47 -25.26 -17.28
C ARG A 335 54.67 -26.71 -17.77
N PHE A 336 55.53 -27.47 -17.08
CA PHE A 336 55.81 -28.88 -17.34
C PHE A 336 55.13 -29.81 -16.32
N ALA A 337 54.20 -29.29 -15.53
CA ALA A 337 53.33 -30.06 -14.67
C ALA A 337 51.90 -30.10 -15.22
N ASP A 338 51.16 -31.13 -14.81
CA ASP A 338 49.72 -31.23 -14.96
C ASP A 338 49.05 -30.68 -13.69
N CYS A 339 48.05 -29.83 -13.89
CA CYS A 339 47.20 -29.32 -12.82
C CYS A 339 45.98 -30.24 -12.65
N ILE A 340 45.74 -30.69 -11.42
CA ILE A 340 44.64 -31.57 -11.05
C ILE A 340 43.76 -30.84 -10.03
N ASP A 341 42.53 -30.57 -10.43
CA ASP A 341 41.51 -29.92 -9.62
C ASP A 341 41.04 -30.83 -8.48
N LYS A 342 40.89 -30.30 -7.26
CA LYS A 342 40.40 -31.04 -6.09
C LYS A 342 39.17 -30.37 -5.51
N ALA A 343 38.47 -31.09 -4.62
CA ALA A 343 37.33 -30.53 -3.88
C ALA A 343 37.74 -29.35 -2.99
N GLU A 344 39.00 -29.35 -2.50
CA GLU A 344 39.62 -28.22 -1.83
C GLU A 344 40.94 -27.87 -2.54
N GLY A 345 40.91 -26.83 -3.38
CA GLY A 345 42.06 -26.33 -4.13
C GLY A 345 42.48 -27.22 -5.29
N TYR A 346 43.79 -27.22 -5.60
CA TYR A 346 44.38 -27.98 -6.71
C TYR A 346 45.70 -28.63 -6.28
N GLU A 347 46.16 -29.63 -7.04
CA GLU A 347 47.52 -30.17 -6.96
C GLU A 347 48.23 -30.09 -8.31
N CYS A 348 49.55 -29.94 -8.29
CA CYS A 348 50.40 -29.97 -9.46
C CYS A 348 51.24 -31.26 -9.47
N ARG A 349 51.46 -31.86 -10.64
CA ARG A 349 52.29 -33.05 -10.79
C ARG A 349 53.17 -32.94 -12.02
N CYS A 350 54.50 -33.09 -11.87
CA CYS A 350 55.40 -33.06 -13.03
C CYS A 350 55.03 -34.13 -14.06
N ARG A 351 55.09 -33.75 -15.34
CA ARG A 351 54.84 -34.67 -16.45
C ARG A 351 55.94 -35.72 -16.54
N GLU A 352 55.64 -36.81 -17.24
CA GLU A 352 56.61 -37.86 -17.52
C GLU A 352 57.89 -37.28 -18.17
N GLY A 353 59.05 -37.70 -17.69
CA GLY A 353 60.35 -37.16 -18.09
C GLY A 353 60.80 -35.90 -17.35
N TYR A 354 60.07 -35.46 -16.31
CA TYR A 354 60.48 -34.35 -15.45
C TYR A 354 60.49 -34.75 -13.96
N HIS A 355 61.54 -34.36 -13.24
CA HIS A 355 61.69 -34.56 -11.80
C HIS A 355 61.31 -33.28 -11.02
N ASP A 356 60.78 -33.48 -9.82
CA ASP A 356 60.31 -32.39 -8.95
C ASP A 356 61.48 -31.72 -8.20
N GLY A 357 61.74 -30.47 -8.53
CA GLY A 357 62.78 -29.67 -7.88
C GLY A 357 62.39 -29.09 -6.52
N ASN A 358 61.13 -29.21 -6.10
CA ASN A 358 60.63 -28.63 -4.86
C ASN A 358 59.67 -29.56 -4.08
N PRO A 359 60.20 -30.43 -3.20
CA PRO A 359 59.39 -31.37 -2.43
C PRO A 359 58.34 -30.74 -1.50
N ARG A 360 58.50 -29.45 -1.14
CA ARG A 360 57.51 -28.74 -0.28
C ARG A 360 56.30 -28.26 -1.07
N HIS A 361 56.46 -28.00 -2.36
CA HIS A 361 55.40 -27.59 -3.27
C HIS A 361 55.51 -28.40 -4.56
N PRO A 362 55.04 -29.66 -4.54
CA PRO A 362 55.21 -30.55 -5.67
C PRO A 362 54.61 -30.01 -6.97
N GLY A 363 55.26 -30.27 -8.10
CA GLY A 363 54.82 -29.87 -9.43
C GLY A 363 54.95 -28.38 -9.73
N THR A 364 55.46 -27.55 -8.80
CA THR A 364 55.72 -26.11 -9.05
C THR A 364 57.05 -25.87 -9.76
N THR A 365 58.03 -26.77 -9.57
CA THR A 365 59.33 -26.74 -10.23
C THR A 365 59.59 -28.13 -10.82
N CYS A 366 59.57 -28.23 -12.15
CA CYS A 366 59.77 -29.50 -12.85
C CYS A 366 60.98 -29.37 -13.77
N ASN A 367 62.04 -30.11 -13.46
CA ASN A 367 63.29 -30.13 -14.20
C ASN A 367 63.30 -31.34 -15.12
N TYR A 368 63.76 -31.18 -16.35
CA TYR A 368 63.81 -32.28 -17.30
C TYR A 368 64.85 -33.31 -16.85
N ILE A 369 64.50 -34.59 -16.88
CA ILE A 369 65.41 -35.68 -16.55
C ILE A 369 66.28 -35.92 -17.79
N ILE A 370 67.55 -35.56 -17.68
CA ILE A 370 68.56 -35.77 -18.70
C ILE A 370 69.73 -36.50 -18.04
N ASN A 371 70.29 -37.50 -18.72
CA ASN A 371 71.50 -38.15 -18.22
C ASN A 371 72.72 -37.34 -18.63
N GLU A 372 73.25 -36.53 -17.72
CA GLU A 372 74.41 -35.69 -18.01
C GLU A 372 75.71 -36.48 -18.18
N CYS A 373 75.74 -37.73 -17.73
CA CYS A 373 76.89 -38.62 -17.86
C CYS A 373 77.00 -39.29 -19.24
N GLU A 374 75.95 -39.25 -20.07
CA GLU A 374 76.01 -39.76 -21.45
C GLU A 374 76.91 -38.92 -22.35
N SER A 375 77.14 -37.65 -22.03
CA SER A 375 77.99 -36.78 -22.84
C SER A 375 78.82 -35.79 -22.00
N SER A 376 80.12 -35.73 -22.29
CA SER A 376 81.09 -34.87 -21.59
C SER A 376 80.83 -33.36 -21.65
N ASN A 377 79.87 -32.90 -22.47
CA ASN A 377 79.44 -31.50 -22.54
C ASN A 377 78.20 -31.19 -21.70
N LEU A 378 77.60 -32.19 -21.05
CA LEU A 378 76.42 -32.04 -20.19
C LEU A 378 76.78 -32.07 -18.70
N ASN A 379 77.97 -32.58 -18.35
CA ASN A 379 78.54 -32.53 -17.01
C ASN A 379 79.86 -31.74 -17.00
N ASP A 380 80.22 -31.19 -15.85
CA ASP A 380 81.48 -30.49 -15.60
C ASP A 380 82.45 -31.28 -14.70
N CYS A 381 82.25 -32.60 -14.61
CA CYS A 381 83.09 -33.46 -13.78
C CYS A 381 84.56 -33.38 -14.20
N ASP A 382 85.45 -33.22 -13.21
CA ASP A 382 86.89 -33.29 -13.45
C ASP A 382 87.27 -34.62 -14.10
N ARG A 383 88.35 -34.62 -14.90
CA ARG A 383 88.88 -35.83 -15.53
C ARG A 383 89.20 -36.97 -14.55
N TYR A 384 89.43 -36.66 -13.28
CA TYR A 384 89.68 -37.61 -12.20
C TYR A 384 88.43 -37.96 -11.37
N ALA A 385 87.27 -37.41 -11.71
CA ALA A 385 85.97 -37.79 -11.16
C ALA A 385 85.23 -38.79 -12.07
N GLU A 386 84.32 -39.55 -11.48
CA GLU A 386 83.28 -40.31 -12.19
C GLU A 386 81.95 -39.57 -12.08
N CYS A 387 81.22 -39.48 -13.19
CA CYS A 387 79.90 -38.89 -13.24
C CYS A 387 78.84 -39.94 -12.83
N ILE A 388 77.93 -39.55 -11.94
CA ILE A 388 76.81 -40.35 -11.47
C ILE A 388 75.52 -39.60 -11.82
N ASP A 389 74.70 -40.21 -12.66
CA ASP A 389 73.40 -39.68 -13.08
C ASP A 389 72.37 -39.82 -11.95
N LEU A 390 71.61 -38.76 -11.69
CA LEU A 390 70.55 -38.68 -10.69
C LEU A 390 69.26 -38.13 -11.34
N GLU A 391 68.09 -38.48 -10.79
CA GLU A 391 66.83 -37.98 -11.35
C GLU A 391 66.70 -36.44 -11.34
N GLY A 392 67.46 -35.76 -10.47
CA GLY A 392 67.49 -34.30 -10.34
C GLY A 392 68.75 -33.61 -10.88
N GLY A 393 69.59 -34.31 -11.66
CA GLY A 393 70.86 -33.79 -12.19
C GLY A 393 71.98 -34.85 -12.11
N TYR A 394 73.21 -34.45 -11.83
CA TYR A 394 74.33 -35.38 -11.70
C TYR A 394 75.22 -35.05 -10.50
N GLU A 395 75.97 -36.03 -10.04
CA GLU A 395 76.99 -35.91 -9.00
C GLU A 395 78.34 -36.38 -9.55
N CYS A 396 79.39 -35.59 -9.34
CA CYS A 396 80.76 -35.97 -9.68
C CYS A 396 81.43 -36.53 -8.43
N ARG A 397 81.85 -37.80 -8.46
CA ARG A 397 82.55 -38.44 -7.34
C ARG A 397 84.02 -38.65 -7.69
N CYS A 398 84.94 -38.23 -6.85
CA CYS A 398 86.37 -38.48 -7.09
C CYS A 398 86.70 -39.99 -7.18
N LYS A 399 87.47 -40.39 -8.19
CA LYS A 399 88.02 -41.76 -8.27
C LYS A 399 89.14 -41.91 -7.25
N GLU A 400 89.31 -43.08 -6.64
CA GLU A 400 90.48 -43.31 -5.77
C GLU A 400 91.81 -43.13 -6.54
N PRO A 401 92.85 -42.51 -5.96
CA PRO A 401 93.00 -42.05 -4.57
C PRO A 401 92.58 -40.58 -4.33
N TYR A 402 91.92 -39.92 -5.28
CA TYR A 402 91.51 -38.51 -5.19
C TYR A 402 90.33 -38.35 -4.21
N ARG A 403 90.18 -37.16 -3.63
CA ARG A 403 89.10 -36.82 -2.68
C ARG A 403 88.61 -35.41 -2.94
N ASP A 404 87.33 -35.18 -2.67
CA ASP A 404 86.72 -33.85 -2.81
C ASP A 404 87.27 -32.89 -1.72
N GLU A 405 87.75 -31.71 -2.13
CA GLU A 405 88.04 -30.58 -1.23
C GLU A 405 86.96 -29.51 -1.43
N SER A 406 86.40 -29.02 -0.32
CA SER A 406 85.26 -28.10 -0.26
C SER A 406 85.66 -26.64 -0.42
#